data_AF-A0A8I1NEM6-F1
#
_entry.id   AF-A0A8I1NEM6-F1
#
_cell.length_a   1.000
_cell.length_b   1.000
_cell.length_c   1.000
_cell.angle_alpha   90.00
_cell.angle_beta   90.00
_cell.angle_gamma   90.00
#
_symmetry.space_group_name_H-M   'P 1'
#
loop_
_entity.id
_entity.type
_entity.pdbx_description
1 polymer ?
#
loop_
_entity_poly.entity_id
_entity_poly.type
_entity_poly.pdbx_seq_one_letter_code
_entity_poly.pdbx_strand_id
1 'polypeptide(L)'
;MNRVRNSLVAVLTAFFVLALPAFAAAADGVGTAGRVDDRYITFFCFGVIAFFAILVTVLSLIQGKLDAKKDQRRHDLDRFNS
;
A
#
# COMPACT_ATOMS: atom_id res chain seq x y z
N MET A 1 -33.77 2.59 -20.89
CA MET A 1 -32.46 2.07 -20.42
C MET A 1 -32.01 2.61 -19.07
N ASN A 2 -32.03 3.93 -18.83
CA ASN A 2 -31.48 4.50 -17.57
C ASN A 2 -32.21 4.04 -16.30
N ARG A 3 -33.54 3.85 -16.35
CA ARG A 3 -34.32 3.37 -15.19
C ARG A 3 -33.98 1.92 -14.80
N VAL A 4 -33.91 1.03 -15.79
CA VAL A 4 -33.53 -0.38 -15.57
C VAL A 4 -32.09 -0.50 -15.06
N ARG A 5 -31.16 0.29 -15.62
CA ARG A 5 -29.77 0.36 -15.15
C ARG A 5 -29.69 0.87 -13.71
N ASN A 6 -30.42 1.94 -13.36
CA ASN A 6 -30.43 2.47 -12.02
C ASN A 6 -31.07 1.50 -11.01
N SER A 7 -32.13 0.79 -11.41
CA SER A 7 -32.73 -0.27 -10.58
C SER A 7 -31.77 -1.44 -10.37
N LEU A 8 -31.05 -1.87 -11.41
CA LEU A 8 -30.04 -2.93 -11.30
C LEU A 8 -28.89 -2.52 -10.38
N VAL A 9 -28.40 -1.29 -10.51
CA VAL A 9 -27.35 -0.75 -9.63
C VAL A 9 -27.86 -0.66 -8.19
N ALA A 10 -29.09 -0.21 -7.97
CA ALA A 10 -29.68 -0.14 -6.64
C ALA A 10 -29.81 -1.52 -5.99
N VAL A 11 -30.24 -2.54 -6.75
CA VAL A 11 -30.36 -3.92 -6.27
C VAL A 11 -28.99 -4.51 -5.95
N LEU A 12 -27.99 -4.33 -6.82
CA LEU A 12 -26.63 -4.81 -6.58
C LEU A 12 -25.99 -4.12 -5.36
N THR A 13 -26.22 -2.82 -5.20
CA THR A 13 -25.72 -2.05 -4.04
C THR A 13 -26.40 -2.53 -2.76
N ALA A 14 -27.72 -2.71 -2.77
CA ALA A 14 -28.45 -3.22 -1.62
C ALA A 14 -27.99 -4.64 -1.26
N PHE A 15 -27.78 -5.51 -2.25
CA PHE A 15 -27.26 -6.86 -2.04
C PHE A 15 -25.86 -6.84 -1.43
N PHE A 16 -24.97 -5.96 -1.91
CA PHE A 16 -23.62 -5.82 -1.37
C PHE A 16 -23.62 -5.30 0.07
N VAL A 17 -24.42 -4.28 0.36
CA VAL A 17 -24.58 -3.72 1.71
C VAL A 17 -25.13 -4.76 2.70
N LEU A 18 -26.02 -5.64 2.25
CA LEU A 18 -26.59 -6.71 3.08
C LEU A 18 -25.67 -7.95 3.19
N ALA A 19 -24.82 -8.21 2.19
CA ALA A 19 -23.89 -9.35 2.17
C ALA A 19 -22.64 -9.10 3.03
N LEU A 20 -22.16 -7.86 3.13
CA LEU A 20 -21.01 -7.48 3.96
C LEU A 20 -21.16 -7.86 5.45
N PRO A 21 -22.27 -7.53 6.14
CA PRO A 21 -22.46 -7.93 7.53
C PRO A 21 -22.67 -9.43 7.70
N ALA A 22 -23.23 -10.13 6.70
CA ALA A 22 -23.37 -11.59 6.74
C ALA A 22 -21.99 -12.29 6.65
N PHE A 23 -21.06 -11.78 5.85
CA PHE A 23 -19.68 -12.25 5.81
C PHE A 23 -18.93 -11.97 7.12
N ALA A 24 -19.12 -10.77 7.69
CA ALA A 24 -18.53 -10.41 8.98
C ALA A 24 -19.09 -11.22 10.16
N ALA A 25 -20.39 -11.56 10.13
CA ALA A 25 -21.07 -12.38 11.13
C ALA A 25 -20.71 -13.87 10.99
N ALA A 26 -20.56 -14.38 9.77
CA ALA A 26 -20.11 -15.76 9.51
C ALA A 26 -18.65 -16.01 9.94
N ALA A 27 -17.86 -14.94 10.03
CA ALA A 27 -16.50 -15.00 10.54
C ALA A 27 -16.41 -14.83 12.06
N ASP A 28 -17.51 -14.98 12.84
CA ASP A 28 -17.56 -14.77 14.29
C ASP A 28 -17.04 -13.39 14.76
N GLY A 29 -17.10 -12.36 13.91
CA GLY A 29 -16.50 -11.05 14.18
C GLY A 29 -14.97 -11.03 14.09
N VAL A 30 -14.38 -12.09 13.56
CA VAL A 30 -12.95 -12.24 13.35
C VAL A 30 -12.61 -11.69 11.97
N GLY A 31 -11.67 -10.74 11.89
CA GLY A 31 -11.28 -10.12 10.62
C GLY A 31 -10.79 -11.15 9.59
N THR A 32 -10.57 -10.73 8.33
CA THR A 32 -10.12 -11.63 7.24
C THR A 32 -8.81 -12.37 7.53
N ALA A 33 -8.03 -11.90 8.49
CA ALA A 33 -6.81 -12.53 8.98
C ALA A 33 -7.04 -13.63 10.04
N GLY A 34 -8.30 -13.93 10.39
CA GLY A 34 -8.62 -14.82 11.49
C GLY A 34 -8.31 -14.19 12.85
N ARG A 35 -8.31 -15.03 13.90
CA ARG A 35 -8.19 -14.54 15.29
C ARG A 35 -6.77 -14.05 15.48
N VAL A 36 -6.66 -12.77 15.78
CA VAL A 36 -5.36 -12.15 15.97
C VAL A 36 -4.78 -12.66 17.28
N ASP A 37 -3.77 -13.52 17.18
CA ASP A 37 -2.98 -13.99 18.31
C ASP A 37 -1.81 -13.02 18.59
N ASP A 38 -1.33 -13.01 19.83
CA ASP A 38 -0.21 -12.18 20.30
C ASP A 38 1.06 -12.34 19.43
N ARG A 39 1.30 -13.58 18.99
CA ARG A 39 2.38 -13.91 18.04
C ARG A 39 2.20 -13.19 16.70
N TYR A 40 0.99 -13.15 16.15
CA TYR A 40 0.71 -12.54 14.85
C TYR A 40 0.98 -11.03 14.89
N ILE A 41 0.50 -10.35 15.93
CA ILE A 41 0.73 -8.91 16.14
C ILE A 41 2.22 -8.64 16.29
N THR A 42 2.91 -9.43 17.11
CA THR A 42 4.33 -9.26 17.37
C THR A 42 5.17 -9.35 16.09
N PHE A 43 4.94 -10.37 15.26
CA PHE A 43 5.66 -10.50 13.98
C PHE A 43 5.32 -9.38 13.00
N PHE A 44 4.06 -8.92 12.97
CA PHE A 44 3.66 -7.79 12.15
C PHE A 44 4.39 -6.51 12.57
N CYS A 45 4.44 -6.21 13.87
CA CYS A 45 5.16 -5.06 14.41
C CYS A 45 6.66 -5.11 14.07
N PHE A 46 7.32 -6.25 14.22
CA PHE A 46 8.72 -6.41 13.79
C PHE A 46 8.89 -6.20 12.29
N GLY A 47 7.94 -6.68 11.47
CA GLY A 47 7.92 -6.45 10.03
C GLY A 47 7.85 -4.96 9.69
N VAL A 48 6.98 -4.20 10.35
CA VAL A 48 6.85 -2.74 10.16
C VAL A 48 8.13 -2.01 10.54
N ILE A 49 8.74 -2.36 11.68
CA ILE A 49 10.01 -1.77 12.13
C ILE A 49 11.12 -2.03 11.10
N ALA A 50 11.29 -3.29 10.66
CA ALA A 50 12.29 -3.66 9.68
C ALA A 50 12.04 -2.98 8.32
N PHE A 51 10.78 -2.91 7.89
CA PHE A 51 10.39 -2.25 6.63
C PHE A 51 10.82 -0.79 6.61
N PHE A 52 10.53 -0.03 7.65
CA PHE A 52 10.91 1.39 7.69
C PHE A 52 12.43 1.57 7.74
N ALA A 53 13.14 0.75 8.52
CA ALA A 53 14.60 0.79 8.55
C ALA A 53 15.19 0.55 7.15
N ILE A 54 14.76 -0.52 6.47
CA ILE A 54 15.22 -0.86 5.11
C ILE A 54 14.83 0.22 4.11
N LEU A 55 13.58 0.69 4.14
CA LEU A 55 13.08 1.72 3.22
C LEU A 55 13.93 3.00 3.33
N VAL A 56 14.15 3.50 4.55
CA VAL A 56 14.93 4.72 4.77
C VAL A 56 16.37 4.53 4.29
N THR A 57 17.01 3.40 4.61
CA THR A 57 18.36 3.09 4.14
C THR A 57 18.43 3.05 2.62
N VAL A 58 17.52 2.34 1.96
CA VAL A 58 17.51 2.21 0.49
C VAL A 58 17.26 3.55 -0.17
N LEU A 59 16.30 4.34 0.30
CA LEU A 59 16.03 5.66 -0.26
C LEU A 59 17.23 6.60 -0.08
N SER A 60 17.92 6.55 1.07
CA SER A 60 19.14 7.33 1.30
C SER A 60 20.26 6.95 0.33
N LEU A 61 20.47 5.66 0.09
CA LEU A 61 21.45 5.17 -0.88
C LEU A 61 21.08 5.59 -2.32
N ILE A 62 19.80 5.53 -2.68
CA ILE A 62 19.32 5.95 -4.01
C ILE A 62 19.56 7.45 -4.20
N GLN A 63 19.22 8.28 -3.21
CA GLN A 63 19.47 9.73 -3.25
C GLN A 63 20.96 10.00 -3.48
N GLY A 64 21.85 9.38 -2.69
CA GLY A 64 23.30 9.55 -2.85
C GLY A 64 23.80 9.14 -4.24
N LYS A 65 23.30 8.05 -4.82
CA LYS A 65 23.67 7.63 -6.18
C LYS A 65 23.15 8.56 -7.27
N LEU A 66 21.98 9.16 -7.08
CA LEU A 66 21.42 10.11 -8.04
C LEU A 66 22.21 11.42 -8.04
N ASP A 67 22.61 11.89 -6.87
CA ASP A 67 23.37 13.13 -6.75
C ASP A 67 24.78 12.96 -7.32
N ALA A 68 25.45 11.83 -7.05
CA ALA A 68 26.73 11.50 -7.71
C ALA A 68 26.63 11.51 -9.25
N LYS A 69 25.53 11.00 -9.82
CA LYS A 69 25.29 11.04 -11.26
C LYS A 69 25.02 12.45 -11.79
N LYS A 70 24.31 13.29 -11.02
CA LYS A 70 24.06 14.69 -11.40
C LYS A 70 25.35 15.50 -11.41
N ASP A 71 26.20 15.32 -10.40
CA ASP A 71 27.47 16.02 -10.27
C ASP A 71 28.41 15.68 -11.43
N GLN A 72 28.47 14.39 -11.80
CA GLN A 72 29.27 13.96 -12.94
C GLN A 72 28.80 14.58 -14.26
N ARG A 73 27.48 14.63 -14.50
CA ARG A 73 26.92 15.30 -15.68
C ARG A 73 27.13 16.82 -15.66
N ARG A 74 27.15 17.43 -14.48
CA ARG A 74 27.40 18.88 -14.34
C ARG A 74 28.85 19.21 -14.65
N HIS A 75 29.79 18.44 -14.13
CA HIS A 75 31.21 18.60 -14.42
C HIS A 75 31.53 18.42 -15.92
N ASP A 76 30.90 17.43 -16.55
CA ASP A 76 31.05 17.23 -18.00
C ASP A 76 30.50 18.42 -18.80
N LEU A 77 29.36 18.98 -18.39
CA LEU A 77 28.77 20.15 -19.04
C LEU A 77 29.65 21.41 -18.88
N ASP A 78 30.17 21.65 -17.68
CA ASP A 78 31.03 22.79 -17.40
C ASP A 78 32.35 22.71 -18.22
N ARG A 79 32.87 21.49 -18.46
CA ARG A 79 34.03 21.26 -19.33
C ARG A 79 33.78 21.59 -20.80
N PHE A 80 32.56 21.39 -21.31
CA PHE A 80 32.22 21.72 -22.70
C PHE A 80 31.86 23.20 -22.88
N ASN A 81 31.57 23.91 -21.79
CA ASN A 81 31.21 25.33 -21.80
C ASN A 81 32.41 26.27 -21.55
N SER A 82 33.62 25.73 -21.33
CA SER A 82 34.90 26.48 -21.28
C SER A 82 35.65 26.36 -22.59
#